data_AF-A0A520IJT3-F1
#
_entry.id   AF-A0A520IJT3-F1
#
_cell.length_a   1.000
_cell.length_b   1.000
_cell.length_c   1.000
_cell.angle_alpha   90.00
_cell.angle_beta   90.00
_cell.angle_gamma   90.00
#
_symmetry.space_group_name_H-M   'P 1'
#
loop_
_entity.id
_entity.type
_entity.pdbx_description
1 polymer ?
#
loop_
_entity_poly.entity_id
_entity_poly.type
_entity_poly.pdbx_seq_one_letter_code
_entity_poly.pdbx_strand_id
1 'polypeptide(L)' 'NVPGTDEWYIVYHRRPLGDDKGEHRQIAIDRMTFAADGSIKPVVLTNSGAPLRPIARRK' A
#
# COMPACT_ATOMS: atom_id res chain seq x y z
N ASN A 1 -10.40 -2.45 0.09
CA ASN A 1 -10.67 -1.00 -0.08
C ASN A 1 -11.10 -0.39 1.25
N VAL A 2 -11.04 0.93 1.37
CA VAL A 2 -11.63 1.64 2.51
C VAL A 2 -13.16 1.67 2.35
N PRO A 3 -13.94 1.28 3.37
CA PRO A 3 -15.40 1.22 3.27
C PRO A 3 -16.01 2.55 2.83
N GLY A 4 -16.96 2.52 1.89
CA GLY A 4 -17.65 3.70 1.38
C GLY A 4 -16.81 4.61 0.47
N THR A 5 -15.64 4.15 0.02
CA THR A 5 -14.76 4.92 -0.87
C THR A 5 -14.24 4.06 -2.03
N ASP A 6 -13.76 4.71 -3.09
CA ASP A 6 -12.99 4.06 -4.16
C ASP A 6 -11.47 4.11 -3.89
N GLU A 7 -11.10 3.83 -2.64
CA GLU A 7 -9.70 3.81 -2.24
C GLU A 7 -9.21 2.40 -2.02
N TRP A 8 -8.29 2.02 -2.89
CA TRP A 8 -7.66 0.72 -2.90
C TRP A 8 -6.19 0.82 -2.49
N TYR A 9 -5.77 -0.15 -1.71
CA TYR A 9 -4.42 -0.26 -1.21
C TYR A 9 -3.95 -1.68 -1.45
N ILE A 10 -2.68 -1.83 -1.79
CA ILE A 10 -1.99 -3.11 -1.79
C ILE A 10 -1.12 -3.19 -0.54
N VAL A 11 -1.17 -4.33 0.14
CA VAL A 11 -0.27 -4.66 1.25
C VAL A 11 0.66 -5.74 0.76
N TYR A 12 1.96 -5.51 0.86
CA TYR A 12 2.98 -6.40 0.33
C TYR A 12 4.21 -6.43 1.25
N HIS A 13 5.14 -7.34 0.96
CA HIS A 13 6.44 -7.37 1.61
C HIS A 13 7.53 -6.94 0.64
N ARG A 14 8.56 -6.27 1.15
CA ARG A 14 9.78 -5.95 0.41
C ARG A 14 11.01 -6.25 1.25
N ARG A 15 12.17 -6.38 0.60
CA ARG A 15 13.45 -6.41 1.31
C ARG A 15 13.83 -5.00 1.78
N PRO A 16 14.49 -4.87 2.94
CA PRO A 16 15.16 -3.62 3.28
C PRO A 16 16.14 -3.22 2.17
N LEU A 17 16.26 -1.92 1.90
CA LEU A 17 17.26 -1.42 0.96
C LEU A 17 18.66 -1.68 1.50
N GLY A 18 19.54 -2.28 0.69
CA GLY A 18 20.92 -2.60 1.06
C GLY A 18 21.09 -3.91 1.84
N ASP A 19 20.05 -4.74 1.94
CA ASP A 19 20.09 -6.03 2.63
C ASP A 19 20.05 -7.20 1.63
N ASP A 20 20.91 -8.20 1.86
CA ASP A 20 21.08 -9.37 0.98
C ASP A 20 20.39 -10.64 1.52
N LYS A 21 19.92 -10.63 2.77
CA LYS A 21 19.26 -11.78 3.40
C LYS A 21 17.82 -11.92 2.92
N GLY A 22 17.51 -13.08 2.33
CA GLY A 22 16.22 -13.32 1.66
C GLY A 22 15.02 -13.35 2.62
N GLU A 23 15.26 -13.72 3.86
CA GLU A 23 14.26 -13.82 4.92
C GLU A 23 13.94 -12.47 5.58
N HIS A 24 14.79 -11.46 5.40
CA HIS A 24 14.57 -10.11 5.91
C HIS A 24 13.50 -9.40 5.09
N ARG A 25 12.34 -9.20 5.72
CA ARG A 25 11.15 -8.64 5.06
C ARG A 25 10.57 -7.49 5.87
N GLN A 26 10.09 -6.48 5.17
CA GLN A 26 9.33 -5.36 5.72
C GLN A 26 7.97 -5.30 5.05
N ILE A 27 6.93 -5.05 5.86
CA ILE A 27 5.60 -4.76 5.32
C ILE A 27 5.59 -3.35 4.75
N ALA A 28 4.99 -3.20 3.58
CA ALA A 28 4.75 -1.94 2.92
C ALA A 28 3.30 -1.88 2.42
N ILE A 29 2.78 -0.65 2.34
CA ILE A 29 1.41 -0.38 1.92
C ILE A 29 1.46 0.82 0.98
N ASP A 30 0.94 0.66 -0.24
CA ASP A 30 0.86 1.71 -1.25
C ASP A 30 -0.53 1.74 -1.92
N ARG A 31 -0.83 2.85 -2.60
CA ARG A 31 -2.11 3.03 -3.28
C ARG A 31 -2.16 2.17 -4.55
N MET A 32 -3.32 1.54 -4.76
CA MET A 32 -3.64 0.79 -5.97
C MET A 32 -4.80 1.51 -6.68
N THR A 33 -4.81 1.52 -8.01
CA THR A 33 -5.89 2.13 -8.78
C THR A 33 -6.25 1.25 -9.97
N PHE A 34 -7.54 1.18 -10.27
CA PHE A 34 -8.02 0.56 -11.50
C PHE A 34 -7.93 1.55 -12.67
N ALA A 35 -7.72 1.02 -13.88
CA ALA A 35 -7.93 1.73 -15.13
C ALA A 35 -9.41 1.67 -15.53
N ALA A 36 -9.78 2.43 -16.57
CA ALA A 36 -11.17 2.53 -17.02
C ALA A 36 -11.75 1.19 -17.50
N ASP A 37 -10.90 0.27 -17.95
CA ASP A 37 -11.25 -1.09 -18.39
C ASP A 37 -11.32 -2.10 -17.23
N GLY A 38 -11.10 -1.67 -15.99
CA GLY A 38 -11.09 -2.51 -14.80
C GLY A 38 -9.78 -3.24 -14.54
N SER A 39 -8.73 -3.04 -15.35
CA SER A 39 -7.39 -3.56 -15.06
C SER A 39 -6.72 -2.79 -13.91
N ILE A 40 -5.77 -3.41 -13.21
CA ILE A 40 -4.99 -2.73 -12.16
C ILE A 40 -3.80 -2.01 -12.80
N LYS A 41 -3.65 -0.71 -12.54
CA LYS A 41 -2.45 0.03 -12.97
C LYS A 41 -1.22 -0.43 -12.18
N PRO A 42 -0.01 -0.39 -12.77
CA PRO A 42 1.22 -0.67 -12.04
C PRO A 42 1.31 0.16 -10.76
N VAL A 43 1.59 -0.50 -9.65
CA VAL A 43 1.73 0.15 -8.34
C VAL A 43 3.06 0.89 -8.30
N VAL A 44 3.04 2.12 -7.81
CA VAL A 44 4.24 2.89 -7.50
C VAL A 44 4.66 2.57 -6.07
N LEU A 45 5.80 1.90 -5.91
CA LEU A 45 6.35 1.57 -4.60
C LEU A 45 6.99 2.81 -3.99
N THR A 46 6.51 3.25 -2.83
CA THR A 46 7.01 4.46 -2.18
C THR A 46 7.76 4.17 -0.88
N ASN A 47 8.48 5.17 -0.39
CA ASN A 47 9.05 5.15 0.97
C ASN A 47 8.12 5.80 2.00
N SER A 48 7.15 6.60 1.58
CA SER A 48 6.16 7.25 2.43
C SER A 48 4.96 6.37 2.76
N GLY A 49 4.71 5.35 1.93
CA GLY A 49 3.53 4.50 2.00
C GLY A 49 2.23 5.23 1.68
N ALA A 50 1.12 4.57 2.02
CA ALA A 50 -0.23 5.11 1.93
C ALA A 50 -0.44 6.38 2.78
N PRO A 51 -1.31 7.32 2.36
CA PRO A 51 -1.66 8.49 3.16
C PRO A 51 -2.22 8.12 4.54
N LEU A 52 -1.88 8.92 5.55
CA LEU A 52 -2.39 8.73 6.91
C LEU A 52 -3.92 8.83 6.95
N ARG A 53 -4.55 7.89 7.64
CA ARG A 53 -6.00 7.90 7.92
C ARG A 53 -6.24 7.80 9.42
N PRO A 54 -6.35 8.94 10.13
CA PRO A 54 -6.66 8.94 11.55
C PRO A 54 -8.04 8.31 11.79
N ILE A 55 -8.12 7.39 12.75
CA ILE A 55 -9.40 6.88 13.22
C ILE A 55 -9.95 7.91 14.21
N ALA A 56 -11.18 8.36 14.00
CA ALA A 56 -11.83 9.24 14.97
C ALA A 56 -11.88 8.53 16.33
N ARG A 57 -11.38 9.18 17.39
CA ARG A 57 -11.56 8.65 18.75
C ARG A 57 -13.05 8.57 19.03
N ARG A 58 -13.55 7.36 19.25
CA ARG A 58 -14.90 7.16 19.79
C ARG A 58 -14.91 7.81 21.19
N LYS A 59 -15.86 8.72 21.43
CA LYS A 59 -16.14 9.22 22.78
C LYS A 59 -16.75 8.11 23.62
#